data_AF-A0A2V9ZU30-F1
#
_entry.id   AF-A0A2V9ZU30-F1
#
_cell.length_a   1.000
_cell.length_b   1.000
_cell.length_c   1.000
_cell.angle_alpha   90.00
_cell.angle_beta   90.00
_cell.angle_gamma   90.00
#
_symmetry.space_group_name_H-M   'P 1'
#
loop_
_entity.id
_entity.type
_entity.pdbx_description
1 polymer ?
#
loop_
_entity_poly.entity_id
_entity_poly.type
_entity_poly.pdbx_seq_one_letter_code
_entity_poly.pdbx_strand_id
1 'polypeptide(L)' 'MRIAVVGSGYVGLVAGACFADLGHDVILVDNDQQKLAALKSGDVPIHERFL' A
#
# COMPACT_ATOMS: atom_id res chain seq x y z
N MET A 1 10.88 -12.15 3.86
CA MET A 1 11.91 -11.38 3.10
C MET A 1 11.63 -9.90 3.24
N ARG A 2 12.57 -8.99 2.92
CA ARG A 2 12.33 -7.54 2.86
C ARG A 2 11.92 -7.13 1.45
N ILE A 3 10.78 -6.46 1.30
CA ILE A 3 10.20 -6.07 0.00
C ILE A 3 9.87 -4.58 0.01
N ALA A 4 10.34 -3.85 -1.00
CA ALA A 4 9.93 -2.47 -1.25
C ALA A 4 9.00 -2.43 -2.46
N VAL A 5 7.83 -1.81 -2.31
CA VAL A 5 6.86 -1.60 -3.38
C VAL A 5 6.77 -0.11 -3.65
N VAL A 6 7.15 0.32 -4.86
CA VAL A 6 7.12 1.72 -5.28
C VAL A 6 5.81 2.01 -6.01
N GLY A 7 5.03 2.91 -5.43
CA GLY A 7 3.65 3.20 -5.79
C GLY A 7 2.67 2.52 -4.82
N SER A 8 1.81 3.32 -4.18
CA SER A 8 0.73 2.86 -3.29
C SER A 8 -0.65 3.13 -3.90
N GLY A 9 -0.75 3.04 -5.23
CA GLY A 9 -2.04 2.95 -5.93
C GLY A 9 -2.64 1.54 -5.81
N TYR A 10 -3.68 1.25 -6.60
CA TYR A 10 -4.40 -0.04 -6.57
C TYR A 10 -3.46 -1.25 -6.53
N VAL A 11 -2.63 -1.42 -7.57
CA VAL A 11 -1.76 -2.60 -7.71
C VAL A 11 -0.75 -2.68 -6.57
N GLY A 12 -0.08 -1.57 -6.27
CA GLY A 12 1.01 -1.55 -5.29
C GLY A 12 0.53 -1.75 -3.85
N LEU A 13 -0.57 -1.10 -3.46
CA LEU A 13 -1.15 -1.27 -2.13
C LEU A 13 -1.66 -2.68 -1.92
N VAL A 14 -2.43 -3.23 -2.89
CA VAL A 14 -2.98 -4.59 -2.78
C VAL A 14 -1.86 -5.62 -2.75
N ALA A 15 -0.88 -5.55 -3.67
CA ALA A 15 0.24 -6.49 -3.68
C ALA A 15 1.08 -6.38 -2.39
N GLY A 16 1.37 -5.16 -1.93
CA GLY A 16 2.10 -4.91 -0.70
C GLY A 16 1.39 -5.49 0.53
N ALA A 17 0.08 -5.32 0.63
CA ALA A 17 -0.73 -5.90 1.69
C ALA A 17 -0.71 -7.43 1.66
N CYS A 18 -0.88 -8.06 0.49
CA CYS A 18 -0.79 -9.52 0.35
C CYS A 18 0.60 -10.05 0.74
N PHE A 19 1.68 -9.37 0.35
CA PHE A 19 3.03 -9.78 0.78
C PHE A 19 3.24 -9.65 2.29
N ALA A 20 2.68 -8.61 2.91
CA ALA A 20 2.75 -8.44 4.36
C ALA A 20 1.96 -9.54 5.08
N ASP A 21 0.77 -9.88 4.59
CA ASP A 21 -0.07 -10.97 5.11
C ASP A 21 0.63 -12.34 5.02
N LEU A 22 1.41 -12.56 3.95
CA LEU A 22 2.24 -13.75 3.78
C LEU A 22 3.51 -13.76 4.68
N GLY A 23 3.71 -12.77 5.54
CA GLY A 23 4.80 -12.70 6.52
C GLY A 23 6.08 -12.04 6.03
N HIS A 24 6.02 -11.27 4.94
CA HIS A 24 7.15 -10.46 4.49
C HIS A 24 7.19 -9.10 5.21
N ASP A 25 8.39 -8.55 5.37
CA ASP A 25 8.61 -7.19 5.84
C ASP A 25 8.50 -6.25 4.63
N VAL A 26 7.40 -5.51 4.53
CA VAL A 26 7.03 -4.74 3.34
C VAL A 26 7.03 -3.25 3.65
N ILE A 27 7.68 -2.46 2.79
CA ILE A 27 7.62 -1.00 2.81
C ILE A 27 6.96 -0.51 1.52
N LEU A 28 5.89 0.27 1.65
CA LEU A 28 5.28 1.04 0.56
C LEU A 28 5.96 2.40 0.43
N VAL A 29 6.33 2.77 -0.80
CA VAL A 29 6.95 4.06 -1.12
C VAL A 29 6.03 4.79 -2.09
N ASP A 30 5.68 6.03 -1.80
CA ASP A 30 4.87 6.89 -2.68
C ASP A 30 5.36 8.34 -2.54
N ASN A 31 5.15 9.16 -3.57
CA ASN A 31 5.48 10.58 -3.51
C ASN A 31 4.31 11.43 -2.98
N ASP A 32 3.11 10.87 -2.90
CA ASP A 32 1.92 11.52 -2.37
C ASP A 32 1.88 11.45 -0.84
N GLN A 33 2.25 12.56 -0.20
CA GLN A 33 2.27 12.69 1.26
C GLN A 33 0.87 12.54 1.90
N GLN A 34 -0.19 12.95 1.21
CA GLN A 34 -1.56 12.86 1.75
C GLN A 34 -2.00 11.41 1.82
N LYS A 35 -1.73 10.66 0.75
CA LYS A 35 -2.00 9.22 0.68
C LYS A 35 -1.22 8.43 1.74
N LEU A 36 0.07 8.75 1.93
CA LEU A 36 0.88 8.12 2.97
C LEU A 36 0.38 8.45 4.38
N ALA A 37 -0.10 9.68 4.63
CA ALA A 37 -0.67 10.05 5.92
C ALA A 37 -1.96 9.26 6.21
N ALA A 38 -2.86 9.15 5.22
CA ALA A 38 -4.07 8.34 5.33
C ALA A 38 -3.78 6.86 5.60
N LEU A 39 -2.86 6.26 4.84
CA LEU A 39 -2.45 4.86 5.06
C LEU A 39 -1.88 4.65 6.46
N LYS A 40 -1.12 5.62 7.00
CA LYS A 40 -0.57 5.57 8.36
C LYS A 40 -1.63 5.75 9.46
N SER A 41 -2.74 6.44 9.18
CA SER A 41 -3.89 6.51 10.10
C SER A 41 -4.80 5.28 10.03
N GLY A 42 -4.50 4.32 9.15
CA GLY A 42 -5.31 3.12 8.92
C GLY A 42 -6.43 3.34 7.90
N ASP A 43 -6.48 4.51 7.26
CA ASP A 43 -7.43 4.80 6.20
C ASP A 43 -6.92 4.22 4.88
N VAL A 44 -7.83 3.65 4.08
CA VAL A 44 -7.51 3.13 2.74
C VAL A 44 -8.04 4.12 1.70
N PRO A 45 -7.19 4.99 1.12
CA PRO A 45 -7.61 6.08 0.23
C PRO A 45 -7.98 5.61 -1.18
N ILE A 46 -8.05 4.29 -1.41
CA ILE A 46 -8.35 3.68 -2.70
C ILE A 46 -9.71 3.01 -2.60
N HIS A 47 -10.63 3.40 -3.48
CA HIS A 47 -11.94 2.79 -3.59
C HIS A 47 -12.21 2.45 -5.05
N GLU A 48 -12.25 1.15 -5.36
CA GLU A 48 -12.62 0.67 -6.69
C GLU A 48 -14.14 0.60 -6.81
N ARG A 49 -14.70 1.58 -7.53
CA ARG A 49 -16.16 1.68 -7.77
C ARG A 49 -16.68 0.84 -8.93
N PHE A 50 -15.80 0.33 -9.78
CA PHE A 50 -16.17 -0.37 -11.03
C PHE A 50 -15.51 -1.75 -11.16
N LEU A 51 -15.08 -2.30 -10.03
CA LEU A 51 -14.75 -3.71 -9.86
C LEU A 51 -15.81 -4.34 -8.94
#